data_AF-A0A6A7LL92-F1
#
_entry.id   AF-A0A6A7LL92-F1
#
_cell.length_a   1.000
_cell.length_b   1.000
_cell.length_c   1.000
_cell.angle_alpha   90.00
_cell.angle_beta   90.00
_cell.angle_gamma   90.00
#
_symmetry.space_group_name_H-M   'P 1'
#
loop_
_entity.id
_entity.type
_entity.pdbx_description
1 polymer ?
#
loop_
_entity_poly.entity_id
_entity_poly.type
_entity_poly.pdbx_seq_one_letter_code
_entity_poly.pdbx_strand_id
1 'polypeptide(L)'
;MQKIVLKFVTGLSPNASAWEKKIYKRYGKIANVCRQINYDIKQGATNDQVLLFLQKIRNDSSFSVLRAINGSLDRLEELENEFLPDKKTYHWY
;
A
#
# COMPACT_ATOMS: atom_id res chain seq x y z
N MET A 1 -2.11 -7.82 -6.90
CA MET A 1 -1.99 -6.86 -5.78
C MET A 1 -0.54 -6.63 -5.32
N GLN A 2 0.30 -7.67 -5.19
CA GLN A 2 1.57 -7.57 -4.45
C GLN A 2 2.54 -6.49 -4.99
N LYS A 3 2.74 -6.43 -6.31
CA LYS A 3 3.66 -5.47 -6.94
C LYS A 3 3.29 -4.01 -6.65
N ILE A 4 1.99 -3.68 -6.64
CA ILE A 4 1.55 -2.30 -6.43
C ILE A 4 1.68 -1.89 -4.96
N VAL A 5 1.41 -2.82 -4.03
CA VAL A 5 1.62 -2.62 -2.59
C VAL A 5 3.10 -2.38 -2.31
N LEU A 6 3.99 -3.22 -2.83
CA LEU A 6 5.43 -3.06 -2.64
C LEU A 6 5.91 -1.71 -3.19
N LYS A 7 5.46 -1.33 -4.38
CA LYS A 7 5.79 -0.02 -4.97
C LYS A 7 5.31 1.16 -4.11
N PHE A 8 4.13 1.05 -3.51
CA PHE A 8 3.59 2.09 -2.64
C PHE A 8 4.38 2.21 -1.34
N VAL A 9 4.65 1.09 -0.67
CA VAL A 9 5.42 1.04 0.59
C VAL A 9 6.85 1.55 0.39
N THR A 10 7.48 1.16 -0.73
CA THR A 10 8.84 1.63 -1.10
C THR A 10 8.88 3.14 -1.29
N GLY A 11 7.78 3.75 -1.73
CA GLY A 11 7.71 5.18 -1.96
C GLY A 11 8.61 5.65 -3.12
N LEU A 12 8.93 6.93 -3.10
CA LEU A 12 9.79 7.57 -4.09
C LEU A 12 11.23 7.66 -3.55
N SER A 13 12.20 7.22 -4.34
CA SER A 13 13.62 7.36 -4.00
C SER A 13 14.01 8.84 -3.86
N PRO A 14 14.88 9.21 -2.90
CA PRO A 14 15.36 10.59 -2.77
C PRO A 14 16.06 11.10 -4.03
N ASN A 15 16.73 10.19 -4.76
CA ASN A 15 17.43 10.50 -6.01
C ASN A 15 16.58 10.27 -7.27
N ALA A 16 15.25 10.19 -7.13
CA ALA A 16 14.36 9.95 -8.25
C ALA A 16 14.40 11.08 -9.29
N SER A 17 14.36 10.70 -10.56
CA SER A 17 14.26 11.61 -11.70
C SER A 17 12.95 12.40 -11.70
N ALA A 18 12.92 13.52 -12.42
CA ALA A 18 11.71 14.33 -12.57
C ALA A 18 10.54 13.53 -13.16
N TRP A 19 10.82 12.57 -14.04
CA TRP A 19 9.81 11.70 -14.62
C TRP A 19 9.24 10.73 -13.58
N GLU A 20 10.08 10.09 -12.77
CA GLU A 20 9.63 9.20 -11.70
C GLU A 20 8.78 9.95 -10.67
N LYS A 21 9.17 11.19 -10.32
CA LYS A 21 8.36 12.08 -9.46
C LYS A 21 6.97 12.34 -10.05
N LYS A 22 6.89 12.61 -11.36
CA LYS A 22 5.62 12.85 -12.07
C LYS A 22 4.74 11.60 -12.10
N ILE A 23 5.32 10.43 -12.38
CA ILE A 23 4.62 9.13 -12.36
C ILE A 23 4.12 8.81 -10.95
N TYR A 24 4.97 9.00 -9.93
CA TYR A 24 4.59 8.78 -8.53
C TYR A 24 3.45 9.70 -8.11
N LYS A 25 3.48 10.99 -8.46
CA LYS A 25 2.37 11.92 -8.18
C LYS A 25 1.05 11.49 -8.82
N ARG A 26 1.10 10.88 -10.02
CA ARG A 26 -0.09 10.43 -10.76
C ARG A 26 -0.64 9.11 -10.25
N TYR A 27 0.24 8.13 -10.01
CA TYR A 27 -0.16 6.73 -9.76
C TYR A 27 0.11 6.25 -8.34
N GLY A 28 1.03 6.86 -7.59
CA GLY A 28 1.44 6.46 -6.24
C GLY A 28 0.52 6.93 -5.12
N LYS A 29 -0.71 7.36 -5.41
CA LYS A 29 -1.72 7.72 -4.39
C LYS A 29 -2.36 6.46 -3.82
N ILE A 30 -2.65 6.46 -2.52
CA ILE A 30 -3.31 5.35 -1.82
C ILE A 30 -4.60 4.90 -2.52
N ALA A 31 -5.44 5.85 -2.96
CA ALA A 31 -6.69 5.53 -3.67
C ALA A 31 -6.50 4.67 -4.92
N ASN A 32 -5.38 4.80 -5.64
CA ASN A 32 -5.10 3.98 -6.81
C ASN A 32 -4.68 2.56 -6.41
N VAL A 33 -3.92 2.44 -5.32
CA VAL A 33 -3.53 1.16 -4.74
C VAL A 33 -4.77 0.43 -4.24
N CYS A 34 -5.65 1.13 -3.50
CA CYS A 34 -6.91 0.57 -3.03
C CYS A 34 -7.81 0.12 -4.18
N ARG A 35 -7.94 0.91 -5.27
CA ARG A 35 -8.70 0.48 -6.46
C ARG A 35 -8.15 -0.79 -7.09
N GLN A 36 -6.84 -0.93 -7.19
CA GLN A 36 -6.20 -2.13 -7.74
C GLN A 36 -6.43 -3.35 -6.85
N ILE A 37 -6.26 -3.20 -5.54
CA ILE A 37 -6.54 -4.28 -4.58
C ILE A 37 -8.02 -4.68 -4.65
N ASN A 38 -8.94 -3.73 -4.69
CA ASN A 38 -10.38 -3.99 -4.84
C ASN A 38 -10.71 -4.68 -6.17
N TYR A 39 -10.01 -4.35 -7.24
CA TYR A 39 -10.17 -5.05 -8.52
C TYR A 39 -9.72 -6.51 -8.40
N ASP A 40 -8.57 -6.76 -7.79
CA ASP A 40 -8.09 -8.12 -7.54
C ASP A 40 -9.04 -8.91 -6.64
N ILE A 41 -9.63 -8.27 -5.63
CA ILE A 41 -10.66 -8.87 -4.77
C ILE A 41 -11.88 -9.28 -5.60
N LYS A 42 -12.35 -8.41 -6.50
CA LYS A 42 -13.46 -8.73 -7.42
C LYS A 42 -13.13 -9.89 -8.36
N GLN A 43 -11.87 -10.08 -8.71
CA GLN A 43 -11.40 -11.17 -9.56
C GLN A 43 -11.16 -12.49 -8.79
N GLY A 44 -11.32 -12.49 -7.46
CA GLY A 44 -11.24 -13.70 -6.63
C GLY A 44 -10.16 -13.66 -5.55
N ALA A 45 -9.46 -12.54 -5.33
CA ALA A 45 -8.62 -12.38 -4.15
C ALA A 45 -9.47 -12.17 -2.88
N THR A 46 -8.97 -12.60 -1.73
CA THR A 46 -9.66 -12.42 -0.44
C THR A 46 -9.06 -11.26 0.35
N ASN A 47 -9.89 -10.55 1.12
CA ASN A 47 -9.42 -9.51 2.05
C ASN A 47 -8.37 -10.06 3.03
N ASP A 48 -8.56 -11.29 3.51
CA ASP A 48 -7.60 -11.96 4.40
C ASP A 48 -6.23 -12.15 3.75
N GLN A 49 -6.18 -12.46 2.45
CA GLN A 49 -4.92 -12.59 1.71
C GLN A 49 -4.20 -11.23 1.62
N VAL A 50 -4.94 -10.14 1.48
CA VAL A 50 -4.37 -8.79 1.49
C VAL A 50 -3.80 -8.48 2.88
N LEU A 51 -4.57 -8.73 3.95
CA LEU A 51 -4.13 -8.48 5.32
C LEU A 51 -2.90 -9.31 5.70
N LEU A 52 -2.91 -10.61 5.37
CA LEU A 52 -1.77 -11.51 5.58
C LEU A 52 -0.53 -11.03 4.83
N PHE A 53 -0.69 -10.48 3.62
CA PHE A 53 0.42 -9.91 2.86
C PHE A 53 0.99 -8.65 3.52
N LEU A 54 0.15 -7.77 4.04
CA LEU A 54 0.60 -6.56 4.77
C LEU A 54 1.34 -6.95 6.06
N GLN A 55 0.79 -7.88 6.83
CA GLN A 55 1.45 -8.43 8.02
C GLN A 55 2.79 -9.09 7.70
N LYS A 56 2.88 -9.79 6.56
CA LYS A 56 4.15 -10.36 6.09
C LYS A 56 5.18 -9.27 5.81
N ILE A 57 4.81 -8.16 5.15
CA ILE A 57 5.74 -7.04 4.93
C ILE A 57 6.24 -6.45 6.26
N ARG A 58 5.37 -6.42 7.28
CA ARG A 58 5.70 -5.90 8.61
C ARG A 58 6.67 -6.80 9.38
N ASN A 59 6.49 -8.12 9.34
CA ASN A 59 7.18 -9.05 10.23
C ASN A 59 8.32 -9.84 9.56
N ASP A 60 8.26 -10.08 8.26
CA ASP A 60 9.21 -10.96 7.57
C ASP A 60 10.57 -10.26 7.37
N SER A 61 11.66 -10.95 7.68
CA SER A 61 13.03 -10.43 7.52
C SER A 61 13.39 -10.09 6.07
N SER A 62 12.73 -10.73 5.10
CA SER A 62 12.92 -10.48 3.66
C SER A 62 12.59 -9.04 3.25
N PHE A 63 11.72 -8.37 4.01
CA PHE A 63 11.32 -6.98 3.77
C PHE A 63 11.99 -5.97 4.70
N SER A 64 13.04 -6.38 5.43
CA SER A 64 13.82 -5.48 6.30
C SER A 64 14.34 -4.24 5.56
N VAL A 65 14.80 -4.41 4.32
CA VAL A 65 15.26 -3.30 3.46
C VAL A 65 14.13 -2.32 3.16
N LEU A 66 12.90 -2.81 2.94
CA LEU A 66 11.75 -1.94 2.70
C LEU A 66 11.36 -1.16 3.96
N ARG A 67 11.40 -1.80 5.13
CA ARG A 67 11.10 -1.16 6.42
C ARG A 67 12.15 -0.11 6.81
N ALA A 68 13.39 -0.26 6.34
CA ALA A 68 14.45 0.71 6.57
C ALA A 68 14.24 2.02 5.77
N ILE A 69 13.33 2.04 4.79
CA ILE A 69 13.04 3.25 4.01
C ILE A 69 12.18 4.20 4.85
N ASN A 70 12.57 5.47 4.87
CA ASN A 70 11.82 6.52 5.57
C ASN A 70 10.37 6.63 5.09
N GLY A 71 9.45 6.60 6.06
CA GLY A 71 8.00 6.67 5.84
C GLY A 71 7.39 5.42 5.21
N SER A 72 8.14 4.31 5.08
CA SER A 72 7.59 3.04 4.60
C SER A 72 6.55 2.46 5.56
N LEU A 73 6.82 2.56 6.87
CA LEU A 73 5.90 2.13 7.92
C LEU A 73 4.64 2.98 7.95
N ASP A 74 4.76 4.32 7.85
CA ASP A 74 3.61 5.23 7.81
C ASP A 74 2.68 4.91 6.63
N ARG A 75 3.25 4.67 5.44
CA ARG A 75 2.48 4.27 4.24
C ARG A 75 1.83 2.89 4.42
N LEU A 76 2.54 1.96 5.06
CA LEU A 76 2.01 0.62 5.33
C LEU A 76 0.84 0.69 6.30
N GLU A 77 0.94 1.50 7.35
CA GLU A 77 -0.13 1.76 8.31
C GLU A 77 -1.33 2.46 7.64
N GLU A 78 -1.10 3.45 6.78
CA GLU A 78 -2.16 4.10 5.98
C GLU A 78 -2.93 3.07 5.15
N LEU A 79 -2.21 2.13 4.53
CA LEU A 79 -2.81 1.07 3.72
C LEU A 79 -3.55 0.04 4.58
N GLU A 80 -2.98 -0.42 5.69
CA GLU A 80 -3.65 -1.31 6.65
C GLU A 80 -4.97 -0.69 7.12
N ASN A 81 -4.96 0.59 7.46
CA ASN A 81 -6.12 1.36 7.90
C ASN A 81 -7.27 1.46 6.89
N GLU A 82 -7.02 1.25 5.60
CA GLU A 82 -8.07 1.22 4.56
C GLU A 82 -8.74 -0.14 4.44
N PHE A 83 -8.04 -1.22 4.82
CA PHE A 83 -8.54 -2.60 4.71
C PHE A 83 -8.95 -3.21 6.05
N LEU A 84 -8.66 -2.55 7.17
CA LEU A 84 -9.15 -2.95 8.47
C LEU A 84 -10.69 -2.81 8.53
N PRO A 85 -11.42 -3.84 8.97
CA PRO A 85 -12.88 -3.87 8.95
C PRO A 85 -13.55 -2.89 9.93
N ASP A 86 -12.81 -2.22 10.82
CA ASP A 86 -13.36 -1.49 11.98
C ASP A 86 -13.43 0.04 11.83
N LYS A 87 -13.22 0.60 10.64
CA LYS A 87 -13.56 2.01 10.41
C LYS A 87 -15.06 2.15 10.16
N LYS A 88 -15.80 2.39 11.24
CA LYS A 88 -17.13 3.00 11.22
C LYS A 88 -17.11 4.17 10.24
N THR A 89 -17.77 4.01 9.10
CA THR A 89 -18.04 5.07 8.15
C THR A 89 -18.87 6.15 8.85
N TYR A 90 -18.25 7.28 9.19
CA TYR A 90 -19.01 8.49 9.46
C TYR A 90 -19.61 8.96 8.13
N HIS A 91 -20.83 8.49 7.85
CA HIS A 91 -21.71 9.10 6.87
C HIS A 91 -22.02 10.52 7.35
N TRP A 92 -21.43 11.51 6.69
CA TRP A 92 -21.97 12.86 6.74
C TRP A 92 -23.17 12.89 5.78
N TYR A 93 -24.36 13.08 6.35
CA TYR A 93 -25.60 13.41 5.64
C TYR A 93 -25.56 14.87 5.17
#